data_AF-A0A2J8KCP3-F1
#
_entry.id   AF-A0A2J8KCP3-F1
#
_cell.length_a   1.000
_cell.length_b   1.000
_cell.length_c   1.000
_cell.angle_alpha   90.00
_cell.angle_beta   90.00
_cell.angle_gamma   90.00
#
_symmetry.space_group_name_H-M   'P 1'
#
loop_
_entity.id
_entity.type
_entity.pdbx_description
1 polymer ?
#
loop_
_entity_poly.entity_id
_entity_poly.type
_entity_poly.pdbx_seq_one_letter_code
_entity_poly.pdbx_strand_id
1 'polypeptide(L)' 'MDYRKSPIVHVPMSLIIQMPELRENPFKERIVAAFSEDGEGNLTFNDFVDMFSVL' A
#
# COMPACT_ATOMS: atom_id res chain seq x y z
N MET A 1 13.90 26.43 3.96
CA MET A 1 12.88 25.41 3.71
C MET A 1 13.44 24.05 4.10
N ASP A 2 12.86 23.38 5.08
CA ASP A 2 13.32 22.05 5.53
C ASP A 2 12.75 20.98 4.57
N TYR A 3 13.61 20.40 3.74
CA TYR A 3 13.23 19.39 2.74
C TYR A 3 13.04 17.98 3.34
N ARG A 4 13.04 17.83 4.68
CA ARG A 4 12.86 16.53 5.37
C ARG A 4 11.40 16.10 5.54
N LYS A 5 10.44 16.83 4.96
CA LYS A 5 9.08 16.31 4.82
C LYS A 5 9.06 15.41 3.60
N SER A 6 9.36 14.13 3.80
CA SER A 6 8.98 13.09 2.83
C SER A 6 7.48 13.26 2.60
N PRO A 7 7.03 13.67 1.40
CA PRO A 7 5.60 13.77 1.16
C PRO A 7 5.03 12.37 1.35
N ILE A 8 4.06 12.24 2.25
CA ILE A 8 3.36 10.98 2.46
C ILE A 8 2.51 10.79 1.20
N VAL A 9 3.03 10.02 0.26
CA VAL A 9 2.34 9.69 -0.99
C VAL A 9 1.44 8.51 -0.69
N HIS A 10 0.13 8.73 -0.81
CA HIS A 10 -0.87 7.68 -0.70
C HIS A 10 -1.16 7.09 -2.07
N VAL A 11 -1.08 5.77 -2.15
CA VAL A 11 -1.40 4.99 -3.35
C VAL A 11 -2.83 4.44 -3.17
N PRO A 12 -3.73 4.65 -4.13
CA PRO A 12 -5.11 4.19 -4.02
C PRO A 12 -5.19 2.66 -4.09
N MET A 13 -6.02 2.07 -3.22
CA MET A 13 -6.29 0.63 -3.16
C MET A 13 -6.56 0.01 -4.53
N SER A 14 -7.33 0.70 -5.37
CA SER A 14 -7.73 0.22 -6.71
C SER A 14 -6.53 -0.07 -7.63
N LEU A 15 -5.43 0.67 -7.47
CA LEU A 15 -4.20 0.42 -8.25
C LEU A 15 -3.45 -0.80 -7.70
N ILE A 16 -3.42 -0.94 -6.38
CA ILE A 16 -2.71 -2.00 -5.67
C ILE A 16 -3.37 -3.37 -5.91
N ILE A 17 -4.71 -3.46 -5.89
CA ILE A 17 -5.43 -4.71 -6.17
C ILE A 17 -5.39 -5.14 -7.65
N GLN A 18 -5.06 -4.21 -8.55
CA GLN A 18 -4.91 -4.48 -9.99
C GLN A 18 -3.51 -4.99 -10.35
N MET A 19 -2.52 -4.79 -9.48
CA MET A 19 -1.17 -5.30 -9.69
C MET A 19 -1.17 -6.83 -9.77
N PRO A 20 -0.47 -7.43 -10.73
CA PRO A 20 -0.50 -8.87 -10.95
C PRO A 20 -0.13 -9.67 -9.69
N GLU A 21 0.80 -9.18 -8.87
CA GLU A 21 1.27 -9.80 -7.63
C GLU A 21 0.15 -9.97 -6.59
N LEU A 22 -0.78 -9.00 -6.55
CA LEU A 22 -1.94 -9.04 -5.66
C LEU A 22 -3.20 -9.54 -6.35
N ARG A 23 -3.32 -9.38 -7.66
CA ARG A 23 -4.49 -9.78 -8.43
C ARG A 23 -4.72 -11.29 -8.34
N GLU A 24 -3.64 -12.06 -8.34
CA GLU A 24 -3.67 -13.52 -8.21
C GLU A 24 -3.86 -13.99 -6.75
N ASN A 25 -3.73 -13.08 -5.78
CA ASN A 25 -3.91 -13.40 -4.37
C ASN A 25 -5.39 -13.28 -3.94
N PRO A 26 -6.05 -14.37 -3.52
CA PRO A 26 -7.43 -14.34 -3.05
C PRO A 26 -7.62 -13.53 -1.76
N PHE A 27 -6.52 -13.20 -1.06
CA PHE A 27 -6.52 -12.40 0.17
C PHE A 27 -6.12 -10.93 -0.02
N LYS A 28 -6.02 -10.45 -1.26
CA LYS A 28 -5.56 -9.08 -1.57
C LYS A 28 -6.29 -7.99 -0.79
N GLU A 29 -7.61 -8.09 -0.63
CA GLU A 29 -8.39 -7.10 0.13
C GLU A 29 -8.02 -7.09 1.61
N ARG A 30 -7.79 -8.27 2.21
CA ARG A 30 -7.34 -8.38 3.61
C ARG A 30 -5.91 -7.90 3.79
N ILE A 31 -5.03 -8.14 2.82
CA ILE A 31 -3.65 -7.66 2.87
C ILE A 31 -3.65 -6.14 2.79
N VAL A 32 -4.32 -5.54 1.80
CA VAL A 32 -4.37 -4.07 1.68
C VAL A 32 -5.06 -3.43 2.90
N ALA A 33 -6.09 -4.06 3.47
CA ALA A 33 -6.70 -3.59 4.71
C ALA A 33 -5.77 -3.71 5.93
N ALA A 34 -4.91 -4.73 5.99
CA ALA A 34 -3.95 -4.90 7.08
C ALA A 34 -2.78 -3.92 7.02
N PHE A 35 -2.40 -3.48 5.81
CA PHE A 35 -1.34 -2.50 5.60
C PHE A 35 -1.84 -1.05 5.57
N SER A 36 -3.15 -0.81 5.52
CA SER A 36 -3.72 0.54 5.54
C SER A 36 -3.92 1.01 6.98
N GLU A 37 -3.09 1.94 7.46
CA GLU A 37 -3.21 2.53 8.80
C GLU A 37 -4.51 3.32 9.00
N ASP A 38 -5.07 3.91 7.93
CA ASP A 38 -6.28 4.74 8.01
C ASP A 38 -7.57 3.92 7.87
N GLY A 39 -7.48 2.62 7.55
CA GLY A 39 -8.66 1.77 7.31
C GLY A 39 -9.45 2.11 6.03
N GLU A 40 -9.14 3.22 5.35
CA GLU A 40 -9.70 3.60 4.05
C GLU A 40 -9.10 2.80 2.87
N GLY A 41 -8.08 1.96 3.13
CA GLY A 41 -7.42 1.13 2.10
C GLY A 41 -6.35 1.86 1.29
N ASN A 42 -6.06 3.12 1.62
CA ASN A 42 -4.94 3.85 1.05
C ASN A 42 -3.65 3.40 1.73
N LEU A 43 -2.69 2.94 0.95
CA LEU A 43 -1.36 2.56 1.44
C LEU A 43 -0.40 3.72 1.21
N THR A 44 0.49 3.98 2.15
CA THR A 44 1.61 4.88 1.86
C THR A 44 2.60 4.16 0.96
N PHE A 45 3.42 4.93 0.24
CA PHE A 45 4.54 4.35 -0.51
C PHE A 45 5.45 3.50 0.38
N ASN A 46 5.56 3.83 1.67
CA ASN A 46 6.37 3.06 2.62
C ASN A 46 5.74 1.69 2.92
N ASP A 47 4.43 1.65 3.18
CA ASP A 47 3.68 0.39 3.38
C ASP A 47 3.74 -0.52 2.16
N PHE A 48 3.68 0.07 0.97
CA PHE A 48 3.84 -0.66 -0.28
C PHE A 48 5.21 -1.33 -0.39
N VAL A 49 6.28 -0.59 -0.08
CA VAL A 49 7.65 -1.14 -0.09
C VAL A 49 7.82 -2.21 0.99
N ASP A 50 7.27 -2.01 2.19
CA ASP A 50 7.27 -3.00 3.28
C ASP A 50 6.55 -4.28 2.85
N MET A 51 5.40 -4.16 2.17
CA MET A 51 4.64 -5.31 1.68
C MET A 51 5.43 -6.16 0.67
N PHE A 52 6.21 -5.53 -0.22
CA PHE A 52 7.11 -6.24 -1.14
C PHE A 52 8.35 -6.82 -0.46
N SER A 53 8.80 -6.22 0.65
CA SER A 53 9.97 -6.70 1.38
C SER A 53 9.68 -7.92 2.28
N VAL A 54 8.41 -8.17 2.59
CA VAL A 54 7.96 -9.31 3.41
C VAL A 54 7.68 -10.57 2.55
N LEU A 55 7.49 -10.40 1.23
CA LEU A 55 7.32 -11.48 0.24
C LEU A 55 8.67 -12.05 -0.21
#